data_AF-A0A259LK22-F1
#
_entry.id   AF-A0A259LK22-F1
#
_cell.length_a   1.000
_cell.length_b   1.000
_cell.length_c   1.000
_cell.angle_alpha   90.00
_cell.angle_beta   90.00
_cell.angle_gamma   90.00
#
_symmetry.space_group_name_H-M   'P 1'
#
loop_
_entity.id
_entity.type
_entity.pdbx_description
1 polymer ?
#
loop_
_entity_poly.entity_id
_entity_poly.type
_entity_poly.pdbx_seq_one_letter_code
_entity_poly.pdbx_strand_id
1 'polypeptide(L)'
;MAAMKMPLAPDARPRLPRGVRLRQDPRRGWLLLAPETVFEANGSAAEILKLCDGGLTFAEMVDVLATRHGGDRARITGEAGGLLTALRDRRLLDL
;
A
#
# COMPACT_ATOMS: atom_id res chain seq x y z
N MET A 1 -8.70 17.99 -8.47
CA MET A 1 -7.51 18.52 -7.77
C MET A 1 -6.91 17.38 -6.95
N ALA A 2 -5.82 16.78 -7.41
CA ALA A 2 -5.15 15.71 -6.69
C ALA A 2 -4.48 16.35 -5.46
N ALA A 3 -5.04 16.12 -4.28
CA ALA A 3 -4.36 16.47 -3.04
C ALA A 3 -3.03 15.72 -3.04
N MET A 4 -1.92 16.47 -3.10
CA MET A 4 -0.59 15.94 -2.82
C MET A 4 -0.59 15.52 -1.35
N LYS A 5 -1.08 14.30 -1.11
CA LYS A 5 -1.12 13.70 0.23
C LYS A 5 0.32 13.50 0.65
N MET A 6 0.70 14.14 1.75
CA MET A 6 2.05 14.04 2.31
C MET A 6 2.42 12.55 2.41
N PRO A 7 3.59 12.14 1.88
CA PRO A 7 4.03 10.78 2.00
C PRO A 7 4.10 10.40 3.48
N LEU A 8 3.85 9.12 3.76
CA LEU A 8 4.05 8.56 5.09
C LEU A 8 5.45 8.87 5.60
N ALA A 9 5.58 8.98 6.93
CA ALA A 9 6.89 9.12 7.54
C ALA A 9 7.80 7.96 7.07
N PRO A 10 9.05 8.23 6.69
CA PRO A 10 9.92 7.21 6.07
C PRO A 10 10.19 6.03 7.00
N ASP A 11 10.12 6.24 8.31
CA ASP A 11 10.30 5.27 9.39
C ASP A 11 9.00 4.58 9.82
N ALA A 12 7.83 5.01 9.31
CA ALA A 12 6.55 4.35 9.59
C ALA A 12 6.58 2.90 9.11
N ARG A 13 5.86 2.00 9.79
CA ARG A 13 5.83 0.57 9.48
C ARG A 13 4.40 0.14 9.10
N PRO A 14 4.00 0.37 7.83
CA PRO A 14 2.67 0.05 7.36
C PRO A 14 2.30 -1.40 7.61
N ARG A 15 1.13 -1.62 8.22
CA ARG A 15 0.62 -2.95 8.51
C ARG A 15 -0.86 -3.05 8.23
N LEU A 16 -1.30 -4.17 7.65
CA LEU A 16 -2.72 -4.48 7.54
C LEU A 16 -3.30 -4.90 8.92
N PRO A 17 -4.37 -4.24 9.42
CA PRO A 17 -4.99 -4.57 10.69
C PRO A 17 -5.70 -5.93 10.63
N ARG A 18 -6.11 -6.43 11.81
CA ARG A 18 -6.88 -7.67 11.90
C ARG A 18 -8.19 -7.55 11.11
N GLY A 19 -8.45 -8.53 10.24
CA GLY A 19 -9.64 -8.55 9.39
C GLY A 19 -9.44 -7.89 8.03
N VAL A 20 -8.32 -7.19 7.79
CA VAL A 20 -7.94 -6.69 6.47
C VAL A 20 -6.92 -7.64 5.84
N ARG A 21 -7.21 -8.16 4.64
CA ARG A 21 -6.34 -9.12 3.95
C ARG A 21 -6.33 -8.91 2.45
N LEU A 22 -5.16 -8.99 1.84
CA LEU A 22 -5.01 -9.03 0.39
C LEU A 22 -5.23 -10.45 -0.13
N ARG A 23 -6.04 -10.61 -1.17
CA ARG A 23 -6.33 -11.88 -1.82
C ARG A 23 -6.31 -11.72 -3.34
N GLN A 24 -5.75 -12.70 -4.05
CA GLN A 24 -5.88 -12.79 -5.49
C GLN A 24 -7.15 -13.57 -5.84
N ASP A 25 -7.99 -12.97 -6.68
CA ASP A 25 -9.18 -13.56 -7.26
C ASP A 25 -8.96 -13.83 -8.77
N PRO A 26 -9.28 -15.03 -9.26
CA PRO A 26 -9.03 -15.40 -10.65
C PRO A 26 -9.91 -14.64 -11.67
N ARG A 27 -11.02 -14.02 -11.24
CA ARG A 27 -11.93 -13.27 -12.12
C ARG A 27 -11.76 -11.77 -12.00
N ARG A 28 -11.44 -11.27 -10.79
CA ARG A 28 -11.38 -9.84 -10.47
C ARG A 28 -9.97 -9.29 -10.27
N GLY A 29 -8.95 -10.16 -10.24
CA GLY A 29 -7.58 -9.73 -9.92
C GLY A 29 -7.37 -9.56 -8.42
N TRP A 30 -6.66 -8.52 -7.99
CA TRP A 30 -6.33 -8.35 -6.58
C TRP A 30 -7.46 -7.68 -5.80
N LEU A 31 -7.81 -8.25 -4.66
CA LEU A 31 -8.84 -7.76 -3.76
C LEU A 31 -8.27 -7.51 -2.37
N LEU A 32 -8.47 -6.31 -1.85
CA LEU A 32 -8.26 -6.00 -0.43
C LEU A 32 -9.59 -6.20 0.29
N LEU A 33 -9.68 -7.29 1.03
CA LEU A 33 -10.85 -7.65 1.83
C LEU A 33 -10.75 -6.92 3.17
N ALA A 34 -11.70 -6.05 3.46
CA ALA A 34 -11.89 -5.46 4.78
C ALA A 34 -13.19 -6.01 5.41
N PRO A 35 -13.38 -5.88 6.74
CA PRO A 35 -14.56 -6.43 7.41
C PRO A 35 -15.90 -5.97 6.82
N GLU A 36 -15.98 -4.70 6.42
CA GLU A 36 -17.21 -4.06 5.96
C GLU A 36 -17.23 -3.82 4.44
N THR A 37 -16.11 -3.97 3.74
CA THR A 37 -15.99 -3.57 2.32
C THR A 37 -14.88 -4.34 1.61
N VAL A 38 -15.03 -4.53 0.30
CA VAL A 38 -13.98 -5.08 -0.57
C VAL A 38 -13.51 -3.99 -1.52
N PHE A 39 -12.19 -3.82 -1.63
CA PHE A 39 -11.57 -2.91 -2.59
C PHE A 39 -10.83 -3.69 -3.67
N GLU A 40 -11.02 -3.31 -4.92
CA GLU A 40 -10.22 -3.83 -6.02
C GLU A 40 -8.88 -3.11 -6.06
N ALA A 41 -7.80 -3.86 -5.98
CA ALA A 41 -6.44 -3.37 -6.10
C ALA A 41 -5.92 -3.68 -7.52
N ASN A 42 -5.28 -2.71 -8.13
CA ASN A 42 -4.50 -2.96 -9.34
C ASN A 42 -3.17 -3.66 -8.98
N GLY A 43 -2.40 -4.07 -9.99
CA GLY A 43 -1.14 -4.78 -9.78
C GLY A 43 -0.14 -4.03 -8.90
N SER A 44 0.05 -2.72 -9.13
CA SER A 44 0.96 -1.89 -8.33
C SER A 44 0.52 -1.79 -6.87
N ALA A 45 -0.77 -1.51 -6.64
CA ALA A 45 -1.34 -1.44 -5.30
C ALA A 45 -1.20 -2.77 -4.56
N ALA A 46 -1.40 -3.90 -5.26
CA ALA A 46 -1.22 -5.22 -4.67
C ALA A 46 0.24 -5.47 -4.25
N GLU A 47 1.23 -5.08 -5.05
CA GLU A 47 2.65 -5.19 -4.68
C GLU A 47 3.00 -4.35 -3.45
N ILE A 48 2.49 -3.10 -3.37
CA ILE A 48 2.65 -2.26 -2.18
C ILE A 48 2.02 -2.92 -0.94
N LEU A 49 0.78 -3.43 -1.08
CA LEU A 49 0.05 -4.06 0.02
C LEU A 49 0.67 -5.37 0.51
N LYS A 50 1.36 -6.12 -0.37
CA LYS A 50 2.11 -7.32 0.02
C LYS A 50 3.26 -7.02 0.98
N LEU A 51 3.80 -5.80 0.95
CA LEU A 51 4.89 -5.37 1.84
C LEU A 51 4.36 -4.76 3.16
N CYS A 52 3.04 -4.60 3.31
CA CYS A 52 2.40 -3.97 4.48
C CYS A 52 2.15 -4.99 5.61
N ASP A 53 3.20 -5.63 6.10
CA ASP A 53 3.15 -6.57 7.23
C ASP A 53 3.67 -5.99 8.55
N GLY A 54 4.24 -4.78 8.52
CA GLY A 54 4.88 -4.09 9.64
C GLY A 54 6.37 -4.41 9.83
N GLY A 55 6.94 -5.31 9.03
CA GLY A 55 8.35 -5.69 9.07
C GLY A 55 9.28 -4.68 8.40
N LEU A 56 8.80 -4.01 7.36
CA LEU A 56 9.53 -2.97 6.63
C LEU A 56 9.03 -1.57 7.00
N THR A 57 9.97 -0.63 7.02
CA THR A 57 9.66 0.80 7.03
C THR A 57 9.19 1.26 5.65
N PHE A 58 8.47 2.38 5.59
CA PHE A 58 8.00 2.95 4.32
C PHE A 58 9.16 3.24 3.35
N ALA A 59 10.29 3.74 3.85
CA ALA A 59 11.49 3.95 3.03
C ALA A 59 12.01 2.63 2.43
N GLU A 60 12.15 1.57 3.24
CA GLU A 60 12.59 0.25 2.77
C GLU A 60 11.61 -0.35 1.76
N MET A 61 10.30 -0.17 1.95
CA MET A 61 9.30 -0.61 0.97
C MET A 61 9.49 0.08 -0.39
N VAL A 62 9.74 1.39 -0.38
CA VAL A 62 10.00 2.15 -1.61
C VAL A 62 11.29 1.67 -2.28
N ASP A 63 12.34 1.38 -1.52
CA ASP A 63 13.58 0.78 -2.06
C ASP A 63 13.31 -0.56 -2.75
N VAL A 64 12.58 -1.46 -2.08
CA VAL A 64 12.22 -2.77 -2.62
C VAL A 64 11.43 -2.64 -3.93
N LEU A 65 10.44 -1.75 -3.96
CA LEU A 65 9.61 -1.51 -5.14
C LEU A 65 10.42 -0.89 -6.29
N ALA A 66 11.31 0.06 -6.00
CA ALA A 66 12.19 0.68 -6.98
C ALA A 66 13.12 -0.36 -7.62
N THR A 67 13.70 -1.26 -6.82
CA THR A 67 14.53 -2.35 -7.33
C THR A 67 13.73 -3.34 -8.18
N ARG A 68 12.52 -3.72 -7.76
CA ARG A 68 11.69 -4.71 -8.49
C ARG A 68 11.19 -4.21 -9.83
N HIS A 69 10.80 -2.94 -9.91
CA HIS A 69 10.15 -2.38 -11.10
C HIS A 69 11.09 -1.53 -11.97
N GLY A 70 12.32 -1.25 -11.51
CA GLY A 70 13.25 -0.35 -12.20
C GLY A 70 12.71 1.08 -12.35
N GLY A 71 11.78 1.47 -11.47
CA GLY A 71 11.04 2.72 -11.54
C GLY A 71 11.71 3.86 -10.78
N ASP A 72 11.31 5.09 -11.13
CA ASP A 72 11.74 6.29 -10.41
C ASP A 72 11.27 6.27 -8.95
N ARG A 73 12.20 6.44 -8.02
CA ARG A 73 11.95 6.39 -6.57
C ARG A 73 10.91 7.44 -6.14
N ALA A 74 10.98 8.66 -6.68
CA ALA A 74 10.07 9.73 -6.29
C ALA A 74 8.64 9.43 -6.74
N ARG A 75 8.46 8.88 -7.94
CA ARG A 75 7.17 8.39 -8.42
C ARG A 75 6.59 7.29 -7.52
N ILE A 76 7.40 6.28 -7.18
CA ILE A 76 6.97 5.18 -6.31
C ILE A 76 6.61 5.69 -4.91
N THR A 77 7.39 6.63 -4.38
CA THR A 77 7.12 7.27 -3.09
C THR A 77 5.76 7.97 -3.11
N GLY A 78 5.46 8.73 -4.16
CA GLY A 78 4.17 9.42 -4.31
C GLY A 78 2.99 8.45 -4.44
N GLU A 79 3.15 7.40 -5.25
CA GLU A 79 2.11 6.38 -5.46
C GLU A 79 1.84 5.58 -4.17
N ALA A 80 2.88 5.00 -3.56
CA ALA A 80 2.76 4.21 -2.35
C ALA A 80 2.30 5.08 -1.16
N GLY A 81 2.85 6.27 -1.00
CA GLY A 81 2.46 7.21 0.05
C GLY A 81 1.00 7.63 -0.06
N GLY A 82 0.53 7.95 -1.27
CA GLY A 82 -0.86 8.32 -1.54
C GLY A 82 -1.83 7.18 -1.23
N LEU A 83 -1.52 5.96 -1.71
CA LEU A 83 -2.32 4.76 -1.45
C LEU A 83 -2.43 4.47 0.04
N LEU A 84 -1.30 4.36 0.73
CA LEU A 84 -1.27 3.96 2.14
C LEU A 84 -1.91 5.01 3.04
N THR A 85 -1.73 6.30 2.74
CA THR A 85 -2.42 7.38 3.46
C THR A 85 -3.94 7.29 3.27
N ALA A 86 -4.41 6.99 2.06
CA ALA A 86 -5.85 6.79 1.81
C ALA A 86 -6.43 5.59 2.56
N LEU A 87 -5.67 4.50 2.70
CA LEU A 87 -6.09 3.33 3.49
C LEU A 87 -6.08 3.61 4.99
N ARG A 88 -5.07 4.33 5.50
CA ARG A 88 -4.99 4.77 6.90
C ARG A 88 -6.20 5.62 7.28
N ASP A 89 -6.56 6.59 6.44
CA ASP A 89 -7.71 7.49 6.72
C ASP A 89 -9.04 6.72 6.80
N ARG A 90 -9.11 5.53 6.18
CA ARG A 90 -10.26 4.60 6.23
C ARG A 90 -10.14 3.54 7.32
N ARG A 91 -9.11 3.61 8.19
CA ARG A 91 -8.78 2.61 9.22
C ARG A 91 -8.53 1.20 8.65
N LEU A 92 -8.00 1.13 7.42
CA LEU A 92 -7.63 -0.11 6.73
C LEU A 92 -6.13 -0.40 6.79
N LEU A 93 -5.36 0.45 7.46
CA LEU A 93 -3.91 0.37 7.59
C LEU A 93 -3.50 0.97 8.94
N ASP A 94 -2.63 0.27 9.66
CA ASP A 94 -1.94 0.72 10.86
C ASP A 94 -0.48 1.12 10.52
N LEU A 95 0.16 1.93 11.38
CA LEU A 95 1.54 2.42 11.21
C LEU A 95 2.45 2.04 12.39
#